data_AF-A0AA41RYD5-F1
#
_entry.id   AF-A0AA41RYD5-F1
#
_cell.length_a   1.000
_cell.length_b   1.000
_cell.length_c   1.000
_cell.angle_alpha   90.00
_cell.angle_beta   90.00
_cell.angle_gamma   90.00
#
_symmetry.space_group_name_H-M   'P 1'
#
loop_
_entity.id
_entity.type
_entity.pdbx_description
1 polymer ?
#
loop_
_entity_poly.entity_id
_entity_poly.type
_entity_poly.pdbx_seq_one_letter_code
_entity_poly.pdbx_strand_id
1 'polypeptide(L)'
;GIDVVRNKIKMFAQKKVTLPPGRHKIIILDEADSMTSGAQQALRRTMEIYSNSTRFGLACNMSSKIIEPIQSRCALVRFSRLSDQEILGRLMVVVQAEK
;
A
#
# COMPACT_ATOMS: atom_id res chain seq x y z
N GLY A 1 -13.22 10.91 4.86
CA GLY A 1 -11.89 10.27 4.62
C GLY A 1 -11.16 9.92 5.91
N ILE A 2 -10.92 10.90 6.79
CA ILE A 2 -10.13 10.69 8.01
C ILE A 2 -10.69 9.63 8.97
N ASP A 3 -12.02 9.52 9.08
CA ASP A 3 -12.67 8.57 9.99
C ASP A 3 -12.49 7.11 9.57
N VAL A 4 -12.37 6.85 8.27
CA VAL A 4 -12.09 5.50 7.76
C VAL A 4 -10.69 5.05 8.21
N VAL A 5 -9.71 5.95 8.16
CA VAL A 5 -8.35 5.66 8.62
C VAL A 5 -8.30 5.53 10.14
N ARG A 6 -8.95 6.44 10.87
CA ARG A 6 -8.94 6.44 12.33
C ARG A 6 -9.68 5.26 12.94
N ASN A 7 -10.76 4.80 12.30
CA ASN A 7 -11.62 3.76 12.87
C ASN A 7 -11.41 2.43 12.16
N LYS A 8 -11.63 2.34 10.85
CA LYS A 8 -11.63 1.04 10.13
C LYS A 8 -10.24 0.40 10.08
N ILE A 9 -9.22 1.17 9.68
CA ILE A 9 -7.82 0.67 9.61
C ILE A 9 -7.33 0.32 11.01
N LYS A 10 -7.58 1.19 11.99
CA LYS A 10 -7.19 0.97 13.38
C LYS A 10 -7.84 -0.28 13.95
N MET A 11 -9.15 -0.47 13.79
CA MET A 11 -9.85 -1.66 14.29
C MET A 11 -9.31 -2.94 13.64
N PHE A 12 -9.04 -2.91 12.32
CA PHE A 12 -8.46 -4.06 11.64
C PHE A 12 -7.05 -4.38 12.14
N ALA A 13 -6.21 -3.36 12.32
CA ALA A 13 -4.86 -3.52 12.87
C ALA A 13 -4.88 -4.02 14.32
N GLN A 14 -5.87 -3.61 15.12
CA GLN A 14 -6.08 -4.06 16.50
C GLN A 14 -6.59 -5.50 16.63
N LYS A 15 -7.41 -5.96 15.69
CA LYS A 15 -8.00 -7.30 15.76
C LYS A 15 -6.90 -8.36 15.87
N LYS A 16 -6.84 -9.08 16.99
CA LYS A 16 -5.92 -10.22 17.14
C LYS A 16 -6.41 -11.35 16.25
N VAL A 17 -5.52 -11.88 15.42
CA VAL A 17 -5.80 -12.99 14.53
C VAL A 17 -4.65 -13.99 14.70
N THR A 18 -4.98 -15.25 14.93
CA THR A 18 -3.99 -16.32 14.97
C THR A 18 -3.60 -16.64 13.54
N LEU A 19 -2.39 -16.27 13.16
CA LEU A 19 -1.82 -16.58 11.85
C LEU A 19 -0.70 -17.60 12.01
N PRO A 20 -0.46 -18.46 11.01
CA PRO A 20 0.70 -19.35 11.00
C PRO A 20 2.02 -18.56 11.15
N PRO A 21 3.08 -19.19 11.67
CA PRO A 21 4.39 -18.55 11.78
C PRO A 21 4.82 -17.90 10.45
N GLY A 22 5.32 -16.66 10.53
CA GLY A 22 5.78 -15.89 9.37
C GLY A 22 4.69 -15.18 8.56
N ARG A 23 3.41 -15.29 8.94
CA ARG A 23 2.32 -14.54 8.28
C ARG A 23 1.90 -13.31 9.08
N HIS A 24 1.64 -12.23 8.34
CA HIS A 24 1.14 -10.97 8.88
C HIS A 24 -0.19 -10.61 8.22
N LYS A 25 -0.99 -9.81 8.93
CA LYS A 25 -2.11 -9.12 8.27
C LYS A 25 -1.55 -8.10 7.29
N ILE A 26 -2.24 -7.87 6.19
CA ILE A 26 -1.84 -6.86 5.21
C ILE A 26 -2.99 -5.87 5.05
N ILE A 27 -2.65 -4.59 5.06
CA ILE A 27 -3.54 -3.49 4.68
C ILE A 27 -2.98 -2.88 3.40
N ILE A 28 -3.76 -2.92 2.33
CA ILE A 28 -3.43 -2.27 1.07
C ILE A 28 -4.28 -1.01 0.95
N LEU A 29 -3.62 0.11 0.71
CA LEU A 29 -4.25 1.41 0.49
C LEU A 29 -3.94 1.82 -0.94
N ASP A 30 -4.97 1.89 -1.75
CA ASP A 30 -4.88 2.46 -3.09
C ASP A 30 -5.11 3.97 -3.05
N GLU A 31 -4.54 4.68 -4.02
CA GLU A 31 -4.61 6.15 -4.14
C GLU A 31 -4.27 6.89 -2.83
N ALA A 32 -3.21 6.45 -2.14
CA ALA A 32 -2.83 7.02 -0.85
C ALA A 32 -2.46 8.52 -0.94
N ASP A 33 -2.11 9.01 -2.13
CA ASP A 33 -1.84 10.43 -2.42
C ASP A 33 -3.11 11.31 -2.47
N SER A 34 -4.30 10.70 -2.53
CA SER A 34 -5.59 11.39 -2.40
C SER A 34 -6.01 11.59 -0.93
N MET A 35 -5.27 11.03 0.03
CA MET A 35 -5.57 11.17 1.45
C MET A 35 -5.18 12.56 1.99
N THR A 36 -6.02 13.12 2.86
CA THR A 36 -5.68 14.37 3.57
C THR A 36 -4.48 14.16 4.51
N SER A 37 -3.68 15.21 4.72
CA SER A 37 -2.48 15.13 5.58
C SER A 37 -2.80 14.65 7.00
N GLY A 38 -3.94 15.04 7.56
CA GLY A 38 -4.39 14.57 8.87
C GLY A 38 -4.71 13.06 8.91
N ALA A 39 -5.23 12.51 7.81
CA ALA A 39 -5.44 11.08 7.67
C ALA A 39 -4.12 10.33 7.53
N GLN A 40 -3.16 10.86 6.75
CA GLN A 40 -1.82 10.28 6.66
C GLN A 40 -1.09 10.29 8.02
N GLN A 41 -1.21 11.36 8.82
CA GLN A 41 -0.64 11.40 10.17
C GLN A 41 -1.26 10.33 11.09
N ALA A 42 -2.58 10.10 11.01
CA ALA A 42 -3.23 9.03 11.76
C ALA A 42 -2.80 7.64 11.29
N LEU A 43 -2.61 7.45 9.99
CA LEU A 43 -2.10 6.22 9.40
C LEU A 43 -0.68 5.92 9.88
N ARG A 44 0.22 6.90 9.84
CA ARG A 44 1.60 6.79 10.34
C ARG A 44 1.65 6.26 11.77
N ARG A 45 0.85 6.82 12.68
CA ARG A 45 0.78 6.35 14.08
C ARG A 45 0.31 4.88 14.15
N THR A 46 -0.66 4.51 13.32
CA THR A 46 -1.16 3.12 13.24
C THR A 46 -0.10 2.16 12.71
N MET A 47 0.68 2.58 11.70
CA MET A 47 1.80 1.81 11.16
C MET A 47 2.87 1.55 12.20
N GLU A 48 3.22 2.54 13.02
CA GLU A 48 4.20 2.40 14.09
C GLU A 48 3.74 1.38 15.16
N ILE A 49 2.52 1.55 15.68
CA ILE A 49 1.98 0.73 16.79
C ILE A 49 1.80 -0.74 16.37
N TYR A 50 1.34 -0.99 15.14
CA TYR A 50 0.97 -2.33 14.69
C TYR A 50 1.97 -2.93 13.68
N SER A 51 3.15 -2.34 13.54
CA SER A 51 4.21 -2.78 12.62
C SER A 51 4.56 -4.26 12.80
N ASN A 52 4.54 -4.80 14.03
CA ASN A 52 4.87 -6.20 14.30
C ASN A 52 3.81 -7.20 13.79
N SER A 53 2.52 -6.83 13.81
CA SER A 53 1.42 -7.74 13.49
C SER A 53 0.83 -7.52 12.09
N THR A 54 1.00 -6.32 11.55
CA THR A 54 0.35 -5.85 10.33
C THR A 54 1.36 -5.16 9.42
N ARG A 55 1.38 -5.55 8.14
CA ARG A 55 2.15 -4.89 7.07
C ARG A 55 1.24 -3.98 6.27
N PHE A 56 1.82 -2.91 5.72
CA PHE A 56 1.11 -1.88 4.98
C PHE A 56 1.70 -1.79 3.57
N GLY A 57 0.83 -1.83 2.56
CA GLY A 57 1.15 -1.53 1.17
C GLY A 57 0.40 -0.27 0.75
N LEU A 58 1.11 0.71 0.20
CA LEU A 58 0.52 1.96 -0.26
C LEU A 58 0.80 2.10 -1.74
N ALA A 59 -0.25 2.16 -2.55
CA ALA A 59 -0.18 2.56 -3.94
C ALA A 59 -0.52 4.05 -4.05
N CYS A 60 0.27 4.78 -4.83
CA CYS A 60 0.07 6.21 -5.06
C CYS A 60 0.67 6.58 -6.41
N ASN A 61 0.11 7.61 -7.05
CA ASN A 61 0.63 8.12 -8.31
C ASN A 61 1.77 9.13 -8.08
N MET A 62 1.63 9.97 -7.05
CA MET A 62 2.61 11.01 -6.71
C MET A 62 3.19 10.78 -5.32
N SER A 63 4.40 10.20 -5.23
CA SER A 63 5.05 9.95 -3.93
C SER A 63 5.28 11.22 -3.11
N SER A 64 5.45 12.38 -3.77
CA SER A 64 5.61 13.69 -3.12
C SER A 64 4.39 14.14 -2.30
N LYS A 65 3.21 13.60 -2.59
CA LYS A 65 1.98 13.86 -1.81
C LYS A 65 1.85 12.98 -0.56
N ILE A 66 2.74 12.00 -0.40
CA ILE A 66 2.84 11.19 0.81
C ILE A 66 3.76 11.88 1.79
N ILE A 67 3.36 12.03 3.05
CA ILE A 67 4.19 12.66 4.07
C ILE A 67 5.50 11.88 4.30
N GLU A 68 6.60 12.59 4.50
CA GLU A 68 7.93 12.02 4.73
C GLU A 68 7.99 10.96 5.86
N PRO A 69 7.24 11.10 6.98
CA PRO A 69 7.20 10.06 8.00
C PRO A 69 6.66 8.71 7.53
N ILE A 70 5.78 8.66 6.52
CA ILE A 70 5.33 7.40 5.93
C ILE A 70 6.41 6.87 4.97
N GLN A 71 6.95 7.74 4.10
CA GLN A 71 7.97 7.35 3.13
C GLN A 71 9.19 6.72 3.80
N SER A 72 9.72 7.35 4.85
CA SER A 72 10.85 6.83 5.64
C SER A 72 10.63 5.46 6.29
N ARG A 73 9.39 4.98 6.41
CA ARG A 73 9.04 3.66 6.99
C ARG A 73 8.70 2.61 5.94
N CYS A 74 8.63 3.00 4.67
CA CYS A 74 8.25 2.13 3.58
C CYS A 74 9.47 1.86 2.69
N ALA A 75 9.54 0.66 2.11
CA ALA A 75 10.38 0.44 0.95
C ALA A 75 9.69 1.08 -0.26
N LEU A 76 10.29 2.14 -0.83
CA LEU A 76 9.75 2.79 -2.02
C LEU A 76 10.12 2.01 -3.27
N VAL A 77 9.10 1.45 -3.93
CA VAL A 77 9.21 0.86 -5.26
C VAL A 77 8.62 1.84 -6.26
N ARG A 78 9.44 2.34 -7.19
CA ARG A 78 9.00 3.27 -8.23
C ARG A 78 8.74 2.49 -9.52
N PHE A 79 7.50 2.55 -9.99
CA PHE A 79 7.13 1.98 -11.28
C PHE A 79 7.37 3.02 -12.37
N SER A 80 8.34 2.76 -13.24
CA SER A 80 8.56 3.56 -14.45
C SER A 80 7.63 3.09 -15.57
N ARG A 81 7.52 3.90 -16.63
CA ARG A 81 6.88 3.43 -17.87
C ARG A 81 7.62 2.19 -18.39
N LEU A 82 6.85 1.24 -18.88
CA LEU A 82 7.36 0.08 -19.59
C LEU A 82 7.91 0.53 -20.96
N SER A 83 8.97 -0.13 -21.41
CA SER A 83 9.50 0.04 -22.76
C SER A 83 8.56 -0.61 -23.79
N ASP A 84 8.62 -0.13 -25.03
CA ASP A 84 7.80 -0.67 -26.13
C ASP A 84 8.06 -2.18 -26.34
N GLN A 85 9.29 -2.65 -26.09
CA GLN A 85 9.64 -4.06 -26.17
C GLN A 85 8.94 -4.90 -25.09
N GLU A 86 8.89 -4.41 -23.85
CA GLU A 86 8.17 -5.10 -22.75
C GLU A 86 6.67 -5.13 -23.01
N ILE A 87 6.10 -4.03 -23.52
CA ILE A 87 4.69 -3.93 -23.89
C ILE A 87 4.38 -4.93 -25.00
N LEU A 88 5.18 -4.94 -26.08
CA LEU A 88 5.02 -5.87 -27.19
C LEU A 88 5.11 -7.33 -26.71
N GLY A 89 6.10 -7.65 -25.86
CA GLY A 89 6.23 -8.99 -25.27
C GLY A 89 4.98 -9.40 -24.51
N ARG A 90 4.41 -8.52 -23.69
CA ARG A 90 3.17 -8.81 -22.97
C ARG A 90 1.96 -8.97 -23.90
N LEU A 91 1.86 -8.15 -24.94
CA LEU A 91 0.80 -8.24 -25.95
C LEU A 91 0.83 -9.58 -26.69
N MET A 92 2.01 -10.05 -27.09
CA MET A 92 2.15 -11.34 -27.76
C MET A 92 1.66 -12.51 -26.89
N VAL A 93 1.91 -12.46 -25.58
CA VAL A 93 1.37 -13.46 -24.63
C VAL A 93 -0.16 -13.42 -24.59
N VAL A 94 -0.79 -12.24 -24.62
CA VAL A 94 -2.25 -12.12 -24.65
C VAL A 94 -2.81 -12.69 -25.96
N VAL A 95 -2.23 -12.29 -27.11
CA VAL A 95 -2.64 -12.79 -28.43
C VAL A 95 -2.54 -14.31 -28.55
N GLN A 96 -1.51 -14.92 -27.95
CA GLN A 96 -1.38 -16.38 -27.92
C GLN A 96 -2.42 -17.06 -27.04
N ALA A 97 -2.82 -16.43 -25.93
CA ALA A 97 -3.81 -16.98 -25.00
C ALA A 97 -5.26 -16.88 -25.51
N GLU A 98 -5.53 -16.00 -26.48
CA GLU A 98 -6.85 -15.83 -27.11
C GLU A 98 -7.07 -16.73 -28.33
N LYS A 99 -6.04 -17.44 -28.80
CA LYS A 99 -6.15 -18.46 -29.86
C LYS A 99 -6.59 -19.81 -29.29
#